data_AF-A0A4R1HHK7-F1
#
_entry.id   AF-A0A4R1HHK7-F1
#
_cell.length_a   1.000
_cell.length_b   1.000
_cell.length_c   1.000
_cell.angle_alpha   90.00
_cell.angle_beta   90.00
_cell.angle_gamma   90.00
#
_symmetry.space_group_name_H-M   'P 1'
#
loop_
_entity.id
_entity.type
_entity.pdbx_description
1 polymer ?
#
loop_
_entity_poly.entity_id
_entity_poly.type
_entity_poly.pdbx_seq_one_letter_code
_entity_poly.pdbx_strand_id
1 'polypeptide(L)' 'MALGMAIGAGLGAALGAAVFDNVAIGVAMGIAVGAAVGHFMKGER' A
#
# COMPACT_ATOMS: atom_id res chain seq x y z
N MET A 1 4.44 12.08 -2.48
CA MET A 1 4.72 11.09 -1.42
C MET A 1 3.45 10.66 -0.70
N ALA A 2 2.58 11.59 -0.28
CA ALA A 2 1.37 11.25 0.50
C ALA A 2 0.30 10.44 -0.25
N LEU A 3 0.05 10.71 -1.55
CA LEU A 3 -1.01 10.03 -2.30
C LEU A 3 -0.75 8.52 -2.48
N GLY A 4 0.49 8.13 -2.79
CA GLY A 4 0.85 6.71 -2.92
C GLY A 4 0.72 5.94 -1.60
N MET A 5 1.02 6.59 -0.47
CA MET A 5 0.81 6.01 0.86
C MET A 5 -0.67 5.90 1.24
N ALA A 6 -1.48 6.92 0.94
CA ALA A 6 -2.92 6.90 1.21
C ALA A 6 -3.64 5.81 0.41
N ILE A 7 -3.31 5.69 -0.89
CA ILE A 7 -3.83 4.65 -1.77
C ILE A 7 -3.33 3.27 -1.30
N GLY A 8 -2.03 3.14 -1.00
CA GLY A 8 -1.43 1.92 -0.50
C GLY A 8 -2.05 1.43 0.82
N ALA A 9 -2.24 2.31 1.79
CA ALA A 9 -2.87 1.97 3.07
C ALA A 9 -4.35 1.57 2.90
N GLY A 10 -5.11 2.29 2.07
CA GLY A 10 -6.53 2.00 1.82
C GLY A 10 -6.74 0.67 1.09
N LEU A 11 -6.01 0.44 -0.02
CA LEU A 11 -6.04 -0.83 -0.75
C LEU A 11 -5.46 -1.97 0.07
N GLY A 12 -4.37 -1.71 0.81
CA GLY A 12 -3.76 -2.67 1.72
C GLY A 12 -4.75 -3.15 2.78
N ALA A 13 -5.44 -2.24 3.45
CA ALA A 13 -6.44 -2.60 4.45
C ALA A 13 -7.57 -3.47 3.86
N ALA A 14 -8.09 -3.07 2.70
CA ALA A 14 -9.17 -3.78 2.02
C ALA A 14 -8.76 -5.19 1.56
N LEU A 15 -7.58 -5.32 0.95
CA LEU A 15 -7.02 -6.61 0.53
C LEU A 15 -6.59 -7.46 1.73
N GLY A 16 -6.10 -6.85 2.79
CA GLY A 16 -5.79 -7.50 4.08
C GLY A 16 -6.97 -8.19 4.70
N ALA A 17 -8.08 -7.45 4.81
CA ALA A 17 -9.34 -7.97 5.31
C ALA A 17 -9.87 -9.10 4.42
N ALA A 18 -9.81 -8.93 3.10
CA ALA A 18 -10.41 -9.86 2.15
C ALA A 18 -9.59 -11.13 1.90
N VAL A 19 -8.24 -11.05 1.93
CA VAL A 19 -7.34 -12.15 1.54
C VAL A 19 -6.70 -12.83 2.75
N PHE A 20 -6.37 -12.06 3.78
CA PHE A 20 -5.61 -12.56 4.92
C PHE A 20 -6.45 -12.71 6.20
N ASP A 21 -7.75 -12.35 6.16
CA ASP A 21 -8.63 -12.20 7.33
C ASP A 21 -7.98 -11.35 8.44
N ASN A 22 -7.00 -10.51 8.05
CA ASN A 22 -6.16 -9.79 8.98
C ASN A 22 -5.74 -8.45 8.37
N VAL A 23 -6.47 -7.42 8.79
CA VAL A 23 -6.30 -6.03 8.34
C VAL A 23 -4.88 -5.54 8.58
N ALA A 24 -4.24 -5.94 9.69
CA ALA A 24 -2.89 -5.49 10.04
C ALA A 24 -1.84 -5.90 9.00
N ILE A 25 -1.92 -7.13 8.49
CA ILE A 25 -1.00 -7.62 7.45
C ILE A 25 -1.25 -6.88 6.14
N GLY A 26 -2.52 -6.67 5.78
CA GLY A 26 -2.83 -5.93 4.56
C GLY A 26 -2.39 -4.48 4.58
N VAL A 27 -2.60 -3.77 5.69
CA VAL A 27 -2.13 -2.38 5.84
C VAL A 27 -0.62 -2.31 5.70
N ALA A 28 0.12 -3.20 6.37
CA ALA A 28 1.59 -3.24 6.26
C ALA A 28 2.04 -3.51 4.82
N MET A 29 1.41 -4.46 4.13
CA MET A 29 1.73 -4.83 2.76
C MET A 29 1.37 -3.72 1.76
N GLY A 30 0.21 -3.10 1.92
CA GLY A 30 -0.22 -1.98 1.08
C GLY A 30 0.62 -0.71 1.28
N ILE A 31 1.08 -0.42 2.50
CA ILE A 31 2.04 0.67 2.74
C ILE A 31 3.38 0.35 2.07
N ALA A 32 3.89 -0.88 2.20
CA ALA A 32 5.14 -1.30 1.56
C ALA A 32 5.06 -1.21 0.02
N VAL A 33 3.97 -1.69 -0.58
CA VAL A 33 3.74 -1.62 -2.04
C VAL A 33 3.52 -0.17 -2.48
N GLY A 34 2.70 0.60 -1.77
CA GLY A 34 2.46 2.01 -2.08
C GLY A 34 3.72 2.88 -1.98
N ALA A 35 4.61 2.59 -1.02
CA ALA A 35 5.92 3.21 -0.91
C ALA A 35 6.85 2.80 -2.06
N ALA A 36 6.91 1.51 -2.41
CA ALA A 36 7.73 0.99 -3.51
C ALA A 36 7.29 1.56 -4.86
N VAL A 37 5.99 1.54 -5.17
CA VAL A 37 5.43 2.11 -6.40
C VAL A 37 5.60 3.63 -6.44
N GLY A 38 5.36 4.32 -5.33
CA GLY A 38 5.59 5.76 -5.22
C GLY A 38 7.06 6.15 -5.42
N HIS A 39 8.00 5.29 -5.01
CA HIS A 39 9.42 5.47 -5.24
C HIS A 39 9.80 5.17 -6.70
N PHE A 40 9.26 4.09 -7.28
CA PHE A 40 9.46 3.70 -8.68
C PHE A 40 8.97 4.79 -9.65
N MET A 41 7.73 5.27 -9.46
CA MET A 41 7.14 6.35 -10.26
C MET A 41 7.82 7.71 -10.07
N LYS A 42 8.61 7.88 -9.00
CA LYS A 42 9.42 9.08 -8.79
C LYS A 42 10.81 8.97 -9.43
N GLY A 43 11.30 7.75 -9.68
CA GLY A 43 12.55 7.47 -10.39
C GLY A 43 12.47 7.62 -11.91
N GLU A 44 11.28 7.66 -12.49
CA GLU A 44 11.05 7.86 -13.94
C GLU A 44 10.91 9.36 -14.35
N ARG A 45 11.46 10.31 -13.59
CA ARG A 45 11.51 11.73 -13.99
C ARG A 45 12.91 12.32 -13.84
#